data_AF-A0A0S8D7L3-F1
#
_entry.id   AF-A0A0S8D7L3-F1
#
_cell.length_a   1.000
_cell.length_b   1.000
_cell.length_c   1.000
_cell.angle_alpha   90.00
_cell.angle_beta   90.00
_cell.angle_gamma   90.00
#
_symmetry.space_group_name_H-M   'P 1'
#
loop_
_entity.id
_entity.type
_entity.pdbx_description
1 polymer ?
#
loop_
_entity_poly.entity_id
_entity_poly.type
_entity_poly.pdbx_seq_one_letter_code
_entity_poly.pdbx_strand_id
1 'polypeptide(L)'
;MRLVSLSVFAVFMAAMACLPASAEDGEAKGIQDLIALHDLGTSVAIGNYYLKQESLVSVRSYLARRGRDENLGDGWNDANPWWRQAEESLLERMMQNVHAEFSNLEWLQPQWADLYADVFSEEEIEALIAHFSTDIGAKQLQIIDHTVSTHVMMTLSFSGKLETLPGIEEERNTMQSLWNGEDERMRFSIQGADNADAQAFALSPLGKKYFTTVILNLTGIVNRRIGQVAVQRPAALVRFGGTEQPFLEGFKREPA
;
A
#
# COMPACT_ATOMS: atom_id res chain seq x y z
N MET A 1 -31.99 81.65 2.87
CA MET A 1 -32.23 80.49 3.75
C MET A 1 -31.45 79.32 3.19
N ARG A 2 -30.62 78.69 4.01
CA ARG A 2 -29.72 77.57 3.65
C ARG A 2 -30.51 76.33 3.21
N LEU A 3 -29.93 75.53 2.32
CA LEU A 3 -29.47 74.14 2.56
C LEU A 3 -29.25 73.45 1.18
N VAL A 4 -27.98 73.24 0.77
CA VAL A 4 -27.20 71.98 0.90
C VAL A 4 -27.59 71.00 -0.23
N SER A 5 -26.82 70.94 -1.32
CA SER A 5 -25.57 70.17 -1.53
C SER A 5 -25.84 68.70 -1.84
N LEU A 6 -25.36 68.22 -2.99
CA LEU A 6 -24.69 66.93 -3.09
C LEU A 6 -23.96 66.81 -4.45
N SER A 7 -22.70 67.22 -4.45
CA SER A 7 -21.66 66.72 -5.37
C SER A 7 -20.96 65.56 -4.68
N VAL A 8 -20.97 64.33 -5.23
CA VAL A 8 -20.04 63.25 -4.85
C VAL A 8 -19.82 62.38 -6.09
N PHE A 9 -18.70 62.55 -6.79
CA PHE A 9 -17.46 61.75 -6.65
C PHE A 9 -17.60 60.33 -7.21
N ALA A 10 -17.25 60.16 -8.49
CA ALA A 10 -16.92 58.87 -9.08
C ALA A 10 -15.43 58.59 -8.81
N VAL A 11 -15.15 57.73 -7.83
CA VAL A 11 -13.79 57.25 -7.53
C VAL A 11 -13.86 55.74 -7.31
N PHE A 12 -13.11 55.03 -8.15
CA PHE A 12 -12.48 53.72 -7.93
C PHE A 12 -13.32 52.62 -7.26
N MET A 13 -13.87 51.72 -8.09
CA MET A 13 -14.01 50.31 -7.73
C MET A 13 -13.06 49.47 -8.60
N ALA A 14 -11.82 49.38 -8.15
CA ALA A 14 -10.86 48.38 -8.59
C ALA A 14 -10.08 47.93 -7.35
N ALA A 15 -10.72 47.12 -6.51
CA ALA A 15 -10.03 46.41 -5.44
C ALA A 15 -10.81 45.14 -5.09
N MET A 16 -10.04 44.06 -4.99
CA MET A 16 -10.37 42.78 -4.34
C MET A 16 -11.26 41.79 -5.10
N ALA A 17 -10.63 41.15 -6.08
CA ALA A 17 -10.80 39.71 -6.28
C ALA A 17 -9.41 39.04 -6.33
N CYS A 18 -8.59 39.23 -5.29
CA CYS A 18 -7.54 38.27 -4.97
C CYS A 18 -8.16 37.28 -3.96
N LEU A 19 -8.83 36.26 -4.48
CA LEU A 19 -9.11 35.06 -3.71
C LEU A 19 -7.75 34.37 -3.43
N PRO A 20 -7.46 33.92 -2.21
CA PRO A 20 -6.23 33.19 -1.92
C PRO A 20 -6.36 31.76 -2.46
N ALA A 21 -6.12 31.58 -3.75
CA ALA A 21 -6.01 30.27 -4.40
C ALA A 21 -4.56 29.77 -4.38
N SER A 22 -3.85 29.87 -3.25
CA SER A 22 -2.38 29.84 -3.28
C SER A 22 -1.65 29.13 -2.13
N ALA A 23 -2.26 28.89 -0.98
CA ALA A 23 -1.58 28.26 0.16
C ALA A 23 -2.03 26.80 0.35
N GLU A 24 -3.34 26.55 0.44
CA GLU A 24 -3.88 25.16 0.54
C GLU A 24 -3.50 24.30 -0.69
N ASP A 25 -3.51 24.90 -1.89
CA ASP A 25 -3.08 24.21 -3.11
C ASP A 25 -1.56 23.92 -3.13
N GLY A 26 -0.76 24.76 -2.46
CA GLY A 26 0.69 24.62 -2.34
C GLY A 26 1.09 23.52 -1.36
N GLU A 27 0.51 23.54 -0.17
CA GLU A 27 0.69 22.54 0.88
C GLU A 27 0.25 21.15 0.40
N ALA A 28 -0.95 21.05 -0.18
CA ALA A 28 -1.46 19.78 -0.72
C ALA A 28 -0.53 19.22 -1.79
N LYS A 29 0.00 20.08 -2.68
CA LYS A 29 0.97 19.66 -3.69
C LYS A 29 2.30 19.20 -3.06
N GLY A 30 2.84 19.94 -2.09
CA GLY A 30 4.07 19.56 -1.40
C GLY A 30 3.95 18.19 -0.72
N ILE A 31 2.81 17.93 -0.07
CA ILE A 31 2.52 16.62 0.53
C ILE A 31 2.54 15.50 -0.53
N GLN A 32 1.89 15.72 -1.68
CA GLN A 32 1.89 14.72 -2.76
C GLN A 32 3.28 14.50 -3.34
N ASP A 33 4.05 15.57 -3.53
CA ASP A 33 5.43 15.50 -4.02
C ASP A 33 6.30 14.71 -3.03
N LEU A 34 6.15 14.93 -1.71
CA LEU A 34 6.87 14.18 -0.68
C LEU A 34 6.47 12.69 -0.63
N ILE A 35 5.17 12.38 -0.74
CA ILE A 35 4.69 10.99 -0.81
C ILE A 35 5.27 10.29 -2.05
N ALA A 36 5.31 10.98 -3.19
CA ALA A 36 5.81 10.42 -4.45
C ALA A 36 7.32 10.07 -4.44
N LEU A 37 8.08 10.56 -3.46
CA LEU A 37 9.49 10.17 -3.29
C LEU A 37 9.64 8.76 -2.71
N HIS A 38 8.62 8.23 -2.04
CA HIS A 38 8.67 6.92 -1.39
C HIS A 38 8.42 5.75 -2.35
N ASP A 39 9.07 4.62 -2.08
CA ASP A 39 8.82 3.34 -2.76
C ASP A 39 8.43 2.27 -1.74
N LEU A 40 7.13 1.94 -1.68
CA LEU A 40 6.61 0.87 -0.83
C LEU A 40 6.52 -0.48 -1.54
N GLY A 41 7.21 -0.67 -2.66
CA GLY A 41 7.14 -1.89 -3.48
C GLY A 41 7.38 -3.17 -2.69
N THR A 42 8.38 -3.19 -1.79
CA THR A 42 8.63 -4.37 -0.94
C THR A 42 7.53 -4.59 0.09
N SER A 43 7.00 -3.54 0.73
CA SER A 43 5.84 -3.64 1.63
C SER A 43 4.60 -4.19 0.90
N VAL A 44 4.36 -3.76 -0.33
CA VAL A 44 3.29 -4.28 -1.18
C VAL A 44 3.53 -5.74 -1.52
N ALA A 45 4.75 -6.14 -1.89
CA ALA A 45 5.08 -7.52 -2.21
C ALA A 45 4.89 -8.46 -1.00
N ILE A 46 5.26 -8.01 0.20
CA ILE A 46 5.02 -8.73 1.46
C ILE A 46 3.51 -8.93 1.68
N GLY A 47 2.73 -7.85 1.53
CA GLY A 47 1.27 -7.93 1.68
C GLY A 47 0.63 -8.84 0.62
N ASN A 48 1.06 -8.76 -0.63
CA ASN A 48 0.56 -9.62 -1.72
C ASN A 48 0.87 -11.10 -1.44
N TYR A 49 2.08 -11.41 -0.96
CA TYR A 49 2.45 -12.76 -0.58
C TYR A 49 1.50 -13.34 0.47
N TYR A 50 1.23 -12.59 1.54
CA TYR A 50 0.30 -13.03 2.58
C TYR A 50 -1.15 -13.09 2.08
N LEU A 51 -1.62 -12.09 1.34
CA LEU A 51 -2.99 -12.02 0.84
C LEU A 51 -3.29 -13.10 -0.21
N LYS A 52 -2.29 -13.52 -1.00
CA LYS A 52 -2.38 -14.68 -1.88
C LYS A 52 -2.58 -15.96 -1.08
N GLN A 53 -1.80 -16.17 -0.02
CA GLN A 53 -1.94 -17.32 0.87
C GLN A 53 -3.36 -17.39 1.46
N GLU A 54 -3.86 -16.30 2.04
CA GLU A 54 -5.21 -16.24 2.62
C GLU A 54 -6.31 -16.46 1.57
N SER A 55 -6.11 -15.94 0.36
CA SER A 55 -7.03 -16.15 -0.77
C SER A 55 -7.05 -17.62 -1.18
N LEU A 56 -5.90 -18.27 -1.27
CA LEU A 56 -5.77 -19.67 -1.66
C LEU A 56 -6.39 -20.62 -0.60
N VAL A 57 -6.14 -20.36 0.68
CA VAL A 57 -6.79 -21.08 1.80
C VAL A 57 -8.32 -20.95 1.71
N SER A 58 -8.81 -19.75 1.43
CA SER A 58 -10.25 -19.48 1.28
C SER A 58 -10.85 -20.22 0.08
N VAL A 59 -10.18 -20.17 -1.09
CA VAL A 59 -10.61 -20.84 -2.32
C VAL A 59 -10.65 -22.36 -2.13
N ARG A 60 -9.59 -22.97 -1.58
CA ARG A 60 -9.55 -24.42 -1.32
C ARG A 60 -10.65 -24.87 -0.37
N SER A 61 -10.86 -24.10 0.70
CA SER A 61 -11.94 -24.37 1.67
C SER A 61 -13.33 -24.30 1.02
N TYR A 62 -13.53 -23.31 0.13
CA TYR A 62 -14.77 -23.15 -0.63
C TYR A 62 -15.00 -24.30 -1.61
N LEU A 63 -14.00 -24.67 -2.42
CA LEU A 63 -14.11 -25.77 -3.37
C LEU A 63 -14.34 -27.12 -2.66
N ALA A 64 -13.70 -27.35 -1.52
CA ALA A 64 -13.93 -28.54 -0.71
C ALA A 64 -15.39 -28.61 -0.22
N ARG A 65 -15.93 -27.46 0.22
CA ARG A 65 -17.33 -27.37 0.63
C ARG A 65 -18.28 -27.60 -0.54
N ARG A 66 -18.04 -26.96 -1.70
CA ARG A 66 -18.85 -27.18 -2.91
C ARG A 66 -18.85 -28.65 -3.32
N GLY A 67 -17.69 -29.31 -3.27
CA GLY A 67 -17.59 -30.74 -3.54
C GLY A 67 -18.43 -31.62 -2.61
N ARG A 68 -18.46 -31.30 -1.31
CA ARG A 68 -19.35 -31.97 -0.34
C ARG A 68 -20.82 -31.68 -0.61
N ASP A 69 -21.18 -30.42 -0.84
CA ASP A 69 -22.56 -29.99 -1.09
C ASP A 69 -23.12 -30.66 -2.37
N GLU A 70 -22.27 -30.90 -3.37
CA GLU A 70 -22.61 -31.53 -4.65
C GLU A 70 -22.38 -33.06 -4.69
N ASN A 71 -21.97 -33.66 -3.58
CA ASN A 71 -21.65 -35.10 -3.45
C ASN A 71 -20.65 -35.62 -4.49
N LEU A 72 -19.57 -34.87 -4.74
CA LEU A 72 -18.57 -35.23 -5.77
C LEU A 72 -17.61 -36.37 -5.37
N GLY A 73 -17.60 -36.75 -4.09
CA GLY A 73 -16.74 -37.82 -3.57
C GLY A 73 -15.26 -37.47 -3.54
N ASP A 74 -14.42 -38.47 -3.21
CA ASP A 74 -12.99 -38.27 -2.95
C ASP A 74 -12.17 -37.90 -4.19
N GLY A 75 -12.72 -38.10 -5.40
CA GLY A 75 -12.08 -37.71 -6.67
C GLY A 75 -12.01 -36.18 -6.86
N TRP A 76 -12.80 -35.40 -6.13
CA TRP A 76 -12.77 -33.94 -6.15
C TRP A 76 -11.76 -33.40 -5.12
N ASN A 77 -10.49 -33.32 -5.54
CA ASN A 77 -9.37 -32.89 -4.72
C ASN A 77 -8.33 -32.12 -5.56
N ASP A 78 -7.29 -31.58 -4.93
CA ASP A 78 -6.24 -30.76 -5.57
C ASP A 78 -5.38 -31.49 -6.60
N ALA A 79 -5.38 -32.82 -6.62
CA ALA A 79 -4.76 -33.59 -7.70
C ALA A 79 -5.63 -33.63 -8.95
N ASN A 80 -6.94 -33.41 -8.85
CA ASN A 80 -7.86 -33.45 -9.98
C ASN A 80 -7.70 -32.23 -10.91
N PRO A 81 -7.62 -32.40 -12.25
CA PRO A 81 -7.49 -31.28 -13.18
C PRO A 81 -8.65 -30.28 -13.11
N TRP A 82 -9.89 -30.75 -12.90
CA TRP A 82 -11.06 -29.87 -12.80
C TRP A 82 -11.03 -29.02 -11.53
N TRP A 83 -10.56 -29.59 -10.42
CA TRP A 83 -10.33 -28.82 -9.20
C TRP A 83 -9.31 -27.72 -9.43
N ARG A 84 -8.15 -28.05 -10.03
CA ARG A 84 -7.07 -27.10 -10.26
C ARG A 84 -7.51 -25.92 -11.13
N GLN A 85 -8.29 -26.20 -12.17
CA GLN A 85 -8.86 -25.13 -13.02
C GLN A 85 -9.87 -24.26 -12.25
N ALA A 86 -10.69 -24.85 -11.38
CA ALA A 86 -11.60 -24.10 -10.52
C ALA A 86 -10.86 -23.23 -9.51
N GLU A 87 -9.80 -23.76 -8.90
CA GLU A 87 -8.93 -23.05 -7.97
C GLU A 87 -8.28 -21.84 -8.66
N GLU A 88 -7.67 -22.07 -9.82
CA GLU A 88 -7.03 -21.02 -10.61
C GLU A 88 -8.01 -19.90 -10.99
N SER A 89 -9.19 -20.25 -11.52
CA SER A 89 -10.19 -19.27 -11.93
C SER A 89 -10.73 -18.41 -10.78
N LEU A 90 -10.98 -19.02 -9.62
CA LEU A 90 -11.42 -18.27 -8.44
C LEU A 90 -10.28 -17.42 -7.87
N LEU A 91 -9.07 -17.96 -7.82
CA LEU A 91 -7.90 -17.26 -7.30
C LEU A 91 -7.54 -16.04 -8.15
N GLU A 92 -7.64 -16.13 -9.47
CA GLU A 92 -7.44 -14.98 -10.36
C GLU A 92 -8.36 -13.80 -10.01
N ARG A 93 -9.66 -14.07 -9.85
CA ARG A 93 -10.64 -13.03 -9.45
C ARG A 93 -10.35 -12.46 -8.06
N MET A 94 -9.97 -13.32 -7.13
CA MET A 94 -9.57 -12.89 -5.78
C MET A 94 -8.35 -11.97 -5.83
N MET A 95 -7.36 -12.29 -6.66
CA MET A 95 -6.15 -11.46 -6.81
C MET A 95 -6.40 -10.14 -7.53
N GLN A 96 -7.34 -10.08 -8.48
CA GLN A 96 -7.81 -8.82 -9.06
C GLN A 96 -8.42 -7.90 -7.98
N ASN A 97 -9.20 -8.47 -7.05
CA ASN A 97 -9.75 -7.72 -5.94
C ASN A 97 -8.66 -7.31 -4.91
N VAL A 98 -7.66 -8.17 -4.64
CA VAL A 98 -6.48 -7.79 -3.83
C VAL A 98 -5.74 -6.60 -4.45
N HIS A 99 -5.57 -6.60 -5.78
CA HIS A 99 -4.93 -5.49 -6.46
C HIS A 99 -5.66 -4.16 -6.25
N ALA A 100 -6.98 -4.16 -6.42
CA ALA A 100 -7.82 -2.97 -6.24
C ALA A 100 -7.92 -2.51 -4.78
N GLU A 101 -7.88 -3.45 -3.82
CA GLU A 101 -8.06 -3.12 -2.40
C GLU A 101 -6.75 -2.82 -1.67
N PHE A 102 -5.61 -3.29 -2.19
CA PHE A 102 -4.33 -3.22 -1.49
C PHE A 102 -3.16 -2.85 -2.42
N SER A 103 -2.92 -3.62 -3.48
CA SER A 103 -1.63 -3.56 -4.18
C SER A 103 -1.37 -2.25 -4.92
N ASN A 104 -2.41 -1.54 -5.38
CA ASN A 104 -2.26 -0.31 -6.15
C ASN A 104 -1.95 0.94 -5.30
N LEU A 105 -1.97 0.84 -3.97
CA LEU A 105 -1.74 1.93 -3.00
C LEU A 105 -2.65 3.17 -3.12
N GLU A 106 -3.65 3.18 -4.01
CA GLU A 106 -4.59 4.31 -4.15
C GLU A 106 -5.35 4.57 -2.83
N TRP A 107 -5.63 3.50 -2.08
CA TRP A 107 -6.28 3.56 -0.77
C TRP A 107 -5.42 4.23 0.31
N LEU A 108 -4.10 4.26 0.13
CA LEU A 108 -3.14 4.77 1.11
C LEU A 108 -2.94 6.27 0.94
N GLN A 109 -2.93 6.76 -0.30
CA GLN A 109 -2.70 8.17 -0.65
C GLN A 109 -3.46 9.18 0.23
N PRO A 110 -4.80 9.10 0.39
CA PRO A 110 -5.51 10.05 1.24
C PRO A 110 -5.12 9.95 2.73
N GLN A 111 -4.92 8.73 3.25
CA GLN A 111 -4.52 8.55 4.65
C GLN A 111 -3.10 9.04 4.93
N TRP A 112 -2.21 8.93 3.95
CA TRP A 112 -0.85 9.44 4.05
C TRP A 112 -0.84 10.97 3.96
N ALA A 113 -1.64 11.54 3.07
CA ALA A 113 -1.78 12.99 2.97
C ALA A 113 -2.32 13.60 4.27
N ASP A 114 -3.38 13.02 4.84
CA ASP A 114 -3.94 13.44 6.13
C ASP A 114 -2.89 13.36 7.26
N LEU A 115 -2.11 12.26 7.30
CA LEU A 115 -1.03 12.10 8.27
C LEU A 115 0.02 13.22 8.16
N TYR A 116 0.37 13.62 6.94
CA TYR A 116 1.38 14.65 6.73
C TYR A 116 0.84 16.05 7.06
N ALA A 117 -0.38 16.37 6.65
CA ALA A 117 -1.05 17.63 6.98
C ALA A 117 -1.21 17.82 8.50
N ASP A 118 -1.49 16.75 9.24
CA ASP A 118 -1.66 16.81 10.70
C ASP A 118 -0.33 16.99 11.46
N VAL A 119 0.80 16.62 10.86
CA VAL A 119 2.08 16.48 11.57
C VAL A 119 3.11 17.52 11.16
N PHE A 120 3.17 17.90 9.89
CA PHE A 120 4.23 18.76 9.36
C PHE A 120 3.70 20.11 8.90
N SER A 121 4.47 21.18 9.13
CA SER A 121 4.18 22.47 8.51
C SER A 121 4.62 22.48 7.04
N GLU A 122 4.12 23.44 6.27
CA GLU A 122 4.52 23.64 4.86
C GLU A 122 6.05 23.79 4.73
N GLU A 123 6.69 24.56 5.61
CA GLU A 123 8.15 24.75 5.59
C GLU A 123 8.92 23.46 5.93
N GLU A 124 8.36 22.62 6.80
CA GLU A 124 8.94 21.30 7.10
C GLU A 124 8.82 20.37 5.89
N ILE A 125 7.68 20.38 5.19
CA ILE A 125 7.47 19.62 3.95
C ILE A 125 8.47 20.05 2.87
N GLU A 126 8.64 21.36 2.64
CA GLU A 126 9.62 21.88 1.69
C GLU A 126 11.05 21.45 2.04
N ALA A 127 11.42 21.53 3.33
CA ALA A 127 12.74 21.11 3.79
C ALA A 127 12.97 19.59 3.61
N LEU A 128 11.94 18.78 3.83
CA LEU A 128 11.99 17.32 3.61
C LEU A 128 12.17 16.99 2.13
N ILE A 129 11.38 17.61 1.25
CA ILE A 129 11.52 17.43 -0.21
C ILE A 129 12.92 17.84 -0.66
N ALA A 130 13.41 19.00 -0.22
CA ALA A 130 14.73 19.49 -0.57
C ALA A 130 15.84 18.51 -0.15
N HIS A 131 15.74 17.95 1.06
CA HIS A 131 16.68 16.96 1.56
C HIS A 131 16.61 15.65 0.76
N PHE A 132 15.42 15.06 0.62
CA PHE A 132 15.23 13.76 -0.03
C PHE A 132 15.47 13.78 -1.55
N SER A 133 15.47 14.97 -2.17
CA SER A 133 15.84 15.15 -3.58
C SER A 133 17.36 15.08 -3.82
N THR A 134 18.18 15.03 -2.76
CA THR A 134 19.64 14.81 -2.88
C THR A 134 19.96 13.31 -3.00
N ASP A 135 21.12 12.97 -3.58
CA ASP A 135 21.57 11.57 -3.68
C ASP A 135 21.64 10.87 -2.30
N ILE A 136 22.05 11.61 -1.26
CA ILE A 136 22.16 11.08 0.09
C ILE A 136 20.81 10.99 0.79
N GLY A 137 19.93 11.98 0.59
CA GLY A 137 18.56 11.96 1.09
C GLY A 137 17.74 10.84 0.48
N ALA A 138 17.82 10.63 -0.84
CA ALA A 138 17.17 9.53 -1.53
C ALA A 138 17.57 8.16 -0.95
N LYS A 139 18.84 7.98 -0.58
CA LYS A 139 19.31 6.77 0.13
C LYS A 139 18.71 6.64 1.53
N GLN A 140 18.61 7.73 2.28
CA GLN A 140 17.96 7.69 3.60
C GLN A 140 16.48 7.37 3.49
N LEU A 141 15.81 7.83 2.44
CA LEU A 141 14.42 7.50 2.16
C LEU A 141 14.25 6.01 1.89
N GLN A 142 15.14 5.40 1.09
CA GLN A 142 15.17 3.95 0.89
C GLN A 142 15.36 3.17 2.20
N ILE A 143 16.20 3.66 3.12
CA ILE A 143 16.37 3.05 4.45
C ILE A 143 15.07 3.13 5.26
N ILE A 144 14.36 4.26 5.20
CA ILE A 144 13.07 4.44 5.87
C ILE A 144 12.04 3.44 5.30
N ASP A 145 11.92 3.35 3.98
CA ASP A 145 10.98 2.46 3.29
C ASP A 145 11.26 0.99 3.56
N HIS A 146 12.53 0.60 3.56
CA HIS A 146 12.93 -0.74 3.94
C HIS A 146 12.65 -1.02 5.42
N THR A 147 12.80 -0.02 6.29
CA THR A 147 12.47 -0.17 7.71
C THR A 147 10.96 -0.38 7.90
N VAL A 148 10.11 0.34 7.15
CA VAL A 148 8.65 0.08 7.11
C VAL A 148 8.39 -1.37 6.65
N SER A 149 8.99 -1.78 5.54
CA SER A 149 8.87 -3.14 4.99
C SER A 149 9.32 -4.21 6.00
N THR A 150 10.37 -3.94 6.77
CA THR A 150 10.85 -4.81 7.84
C THR A 150 9.79 -4.99 8.92
N HIS A 151 9.17 -3.91 9.40
CA HIS A 151 8.16 -4.01 10.45
C HIS A 151 6.85 -4.65 9.94
N VAL A 152 6.49 -4.43 8.67
CA VAL A 152 5.38 -5.15 8.01
C VAL A 152 5.67 -6.65 7.98
N MET A 153 6.85 -7.05 7.50
CA MET A 153 7.27 -8.45 7.48
C MET A 153 7.27 -9.07 8.88
N MET A 154 7.88 -8.40 9.87
CA MET A 154 7.96 -8.88 11.25
C MET A 154 6.58 -9.09 11.87
N THR A 155 5.61 -8.22 11.57
CA THR A 155 4.24 -8.36 12.07
C THR A 155 3.62 -9.67 11.60
N LEU A 156 3.86 -10.07 10.35
CA LEU A 156 3.31 -11.30 9.77
C LEU A 156 4.11 -12.55 10.19
N SER A 157 5.44 -12.46 10.21
CA SER A 157 6.31 -13.60 10.53
C SER A 157 6.29 -13.95 12.02
N PHE A 158 6.39 -12.97 12.92
CA PHE A 158 6.36 -13.23 14.37
C PHE A 158 4.98 -13.63 14.89
N SER A 159 3.91 -13.25 14.20
CA SER A 159 2.57 -13.77 14.51
C SER A 159 2.31 -15.16 13.93
N GLY A 160 3.28 -15.75 13.22
CA GLY A 160 3.16 -17.09 12.63
C GLY A 160 2.18 -17.16 11.47
N LYS A 161 1.82 -16.02 10.87
CA LYS A 161 0.81 -15.95 9.79
C LYS A 161 1.37 -16.33 8.41
N LEU A 162 2.68 -16.24 8.21
CA LEU A 162 3.31 -16.65 6.97
C LEU A 162 3.59 -18.16 7.03
N GLU A 163 2.97 -18.89 6.12
CA GLU A 163 3.13 -20.33 5.97
C GLU A 163 3.78 -20.66 4.62
N THR A 164 4.18 -21.92 4.44
CA THR A 164 4.59 -22.44 3.13
C THR A 164 3.48 -23.31 2.58
N LEU A 165 2.87 -22.86 1.47
CA LEU A 165 1.75 -23.53 0.82
C LEU A 165 2.05 -23.67 -0.69
N PRO A 166 1.72 -24.80 -1.35
CA PRO A 166 1.85 -24.87 -2.81
C PRO A 166 0.91 -23.87 -3.49
N GLY A 167 1.41 -23.05 -4.40
CA GLY A 167 0.66 -22.04 -5.16
C GLY A 167 0.92 -20.59 -4.77
N ILE A 168 1.91 -20.32 -3.90
CA ILE A 168 2.34 -18.96 -3.49
C ILE A 168 3.83 -18.69 -3.78
N GLU A 169 4.48 -19.58 -4.53
CA GLU A 169 5.92 -19.52 -4.78
C GLU A 169 6.31 -18.27 -5.56
N GLU A 170 5.47 -17.83 -6.50
CA GLU A 170 5.74 -16.64 -7.31
C GLU A 170 5.76 -15.37 -6.45
N GLU A 171 4.74 -15.15 -5.62
CA GLU A 171 4.68 -14.00 -4.73
C GLU A 171 5.79 -14.05 -3.66
N ARG A 172 6.13 -15.23 -3.14
CA ARG A 172 7.28 -15.41 -2.25
C ARG A 172 8.59 -15.00 -2.92
N ASN A 173 8.84 -15.52 -4.13
CA ASN A 173 10.08 -15.25 -4.86
C ASN A 173 10.17 -13.77 -5.26
N THR A 174 9.05 -13.15 -5.63
CA THR A 174 8.96 -11.72 -5.94
C THR A 174 9.31 -10.87 -4.72
N MET A 175 8.70 -11.18 -3.58
CA MET A 175 9.00 -10.51 -2.31
C MET A 175 10.48 -10.67 -1.93
N GLN A 176 11.03 -11.88 -2.03
CA GLN A 176 12.45 -12.13 -1.72
C GLN A 176 13.40 -11.39 -2.66
N SER A 177 13.08 -11.33 -3.96
CA SER A 177 13.88 -10.61 -4.95
C SER A 177 13.92 -9.10 -4.66
N LEU A 178 12.77 -8.51 -4.33
CA LEU A 178 12.69 -7.09 -4.00
C LEU A 178 13.44 -6.78 -2.70
N TRP A 179 13.21 -7.59 -1.66
CA TRP A 179 13.87 -7.47 -0.37
C TRP A 179 15.40 -7.53 -0.50
N ASN A 180 15.92 -8.54 -1.21
CA ASN A 180 17.36 -8.70 -1.40
C ASN A 180 17.95 -7.55 -2.24
N GLY A 181 17.22 -7.11 -3.27
CA GLY A 181 17.65 -5.97 -4.08
C GLY A 181 17.70 -4.67 -3.27
N GLU A 182 16.74 -4.44 -2.36
CA GLU A 182 16.79 -3.31 -1.43
C GLU A 182 17.96 -3.41 -0.44
N ASP A 183 18.16 -4.58 0.19
CA ASP A 183 19.27 -4.81 1.12
C ASP A 183 20.62 -4.47 0.47
N GLU A 184 20.82 -4.92 -0.77
CA GLU A 184 22.05 -4.63 -1.54
C GLU A 184 22.24 -3.14 -1.80
N ARG A 185 21.16 -2.42 -2.16
CA ARG A 185 21.21 -0.97 -2.48
C ARG A 185 21.44 -0.09 -1.24
N MET A 186 20.99 -0.53 -0.08
CA MET A 186 21.16 0.22 1.18
C MET A 186 22.56 0.10 1.79
N ARG A 187 23.43 -0.80 1.31
CA ARG A 187 24.78 -0.98 1.87
C ARG A 187 25.59 0.30 1.70
N PHE A 188 25.82 1.00 2.82
CA PHE A 188 26.58 2.24 2.88
C PHE A 188 28.05 1.98 3.21
N SER A 189 28.95 2.78 2.62
CA SER A 189 30.31 2.92 3.15
C SER A 189 30.27 3.94 4.29
N ILE A 190 30.40 3.48 5.54
CA ILE A 190 30.32 4.32 6.76
C ILE A 190 31.47 5.36 6.84
N GLN A 191 32.49 5.23 5.99
CA GLN A 191 33.75 5.99 6.08
C GLN A 191 33.82 7.20 5.14
N GLY A 192 32.81 7.44 4.30
CA GLY A 192 32.78 8.58 3.38
C GLY A 192 32.38 9.90 4.05
N ALA A 193 33.12 10.98 3.77
CA ALA A 193 32.79 12.33 4.22
C ALA A 193 31.41 12.80 3.71
N ASP A 194 30.95 12.24 2.59
CA ASP A 194 29.65 12.51 1.94
C ASP A 194 28.43 12.05 2.78
N ASN A 195 28.65 11.35 3.90
CA ASN A 195 27.58 10.91 4.80
C ASN A 195 27.32 11.88 5.98
N ALA A 196 28.14 12.91 6.16
CA ALA A 196 28.01 13.83 7.29
C ALA A 196 26.66 14.54 7.29
N ASP A 197 26.18 14.97 6.12
CA ASP A 197 24.89 15.64 5.95
C ASP A 197 23.71 14.70 6.23
N ALA A 198 23.81 13.43 5.78
CA ALA A 198 22.84 12.40 6.12
C ALA A 198 22.73 12.21 7.64
N GLN A 199 23.88 12.07 8.32
CA GLN A 199 23.92 11.89 9.76
C GLN A 199 23.38 13.13 10.49
N ALA A 200 23.74 14.33 10.03
CA ALA A 200 23.24 15.57 10.57
C ALA A 200 21.71 15.66 10.46
N PHE A 201 21.16 15.35 9.29
CA PHE A 201 19.72 15.31 9.08
C PHE A 201 19.03 14.26 9.96
N ALA A 202 19.52 13.02 9.98
CA ALA A 202 18.94 11.94 10.78
C ALA A 202 18.94 12.25 12.29
N LEU A 203 19.93 13.01 12.77
CA LEU A 203 20.03 13.44 14.17
C LEU A 203 19.29 14.74 14.46
N SER A 204 18.86 15.48 13.43
CA SER A 204 18.10 16.72 13.57
C SER A 204 16.69 16.48 14.14
N PRO A 205 16.06 17.51 14.72
CA PRO A 205 14.66 17.41 15.17
C PRO A 205 13.70 16.99 14.05
N LEU A 206 13.85 17.58 12.85
CA LEU A 206 12.99 17.28 11.69
C LEU A 206 13.19 15.85 11.19
N GLY A 207 14.44 15.40 11.04
CA GLY A 207 14.72 14.03 10.60
C GLY A 207 14.20 12.97 11.58
N LYS A 208 14.35 13.20 12.90
CA LYS A 208 13.79 12.31 13.93
C LYS A 208 12.26 12.28 13.91
N LYS A 209 11.64 13.45 13.79
CA LYS A 209 10.18 13.61 13.67
C LYS A 209 9.67 12.85 12.45
N TYR A 210 10.31 13.03 11.30
CA TYR A 210 9.95 12.35 10.06
C TYR A 210 10.10 10.83 10.17
N PHE A 211 11.27 10.35 10.58
CA PHE A 211 11.56 8.93 10.71
C PHE A 211 10.55 8.22 11.62
N THR A 212 10.27 8.81 12.78
CA THR A 212 9.32 8.25 13.76
C THR A 212 7.89 8.26 13.21
N THR A 213 7.49 9.35 12.56
CA THR A 213 6.14 9.48 11.97
C THR A 213 5.91 8.44 10.89
N VAL A 214 6.84 8.32 9.93
CA VAL A 214 6.70 7.38 8.82
C VAL A 214 6.76 5.94 9.32
N ILE A 215 7.79 5.56 10.08
CA ILE A 215 7.96 4.15 10.47
C ILE A 215 6.83 3.67 11.38
N LEU A 216 6.38 4.46 12.34
CA LEU A 216 5.31 4.00 13.24
C LEU A 216 3.93 4.02 12.54
N ASN A 217 3.58 5.14 11.92
CA ASN A 217 2.23 5.31 11.41
C ASN A 217 2.01 4.55 10.10
N LEU A 218 2.96 4.60 9.17
CA LEU A 218 2.83 3.93 7.87
C LEU A 218 2.80 2.41 8.03
N THR A 219 3.70 1.85 8.85
CA THR A 219 3.66 0.43 9.23
C THR A 219 2.30 0.04 9.80
N GLY A 220 1.76 0.87 10.71
CA GLY A 220 0.46 0.62 11.32
C GLY A 220 -0.68 0.64 10.28
N ILE A 221 -0.69 1.63 9.39
CA ILE A 221 -1.68 1.77 8.32
C ILE A 221 -1.65 0.57 7.37
N VAL A 222 -0.46 0.21 6.88
CA VAL A 222 -0.25 -0.93 5.96
C VAL A 222 -0.68 -2.24 6.60
N ASN A 223 -0.21 -2.56 7.80
CA ASN A 223 -0.57 -3.81 8.48
C ASN A 223 -2.08 -3.90 8.79
N ARG A 224 -2.72 -2.78 9.19
CA ARG A 224 -4.17 -2.75 9.39
C ARG A 224 -4.90 -3.05 8.09
N ARG A 225 -4.47 -2.47 6.97
CA ARG A 225 -5.07 -2.72 5.66
C ARG A 225 -4.92 -4.17 5.24
N ILE A 226 -3.71 -4.74 5.36
CA ILE A 226 -3.46 -6.16 5.09
C ILE A 226 -4.42 -7.04 5.92
N GLY A 227 -4.53 -6.78 7.22
CA GLY A 227 -5.44 -7.52 8.10
C GLY A 227 -6.92 -7.40 7.71
N GLN A 228 -7.37 -6.20 7.35
CA GLN A 228 -8.75 -5.96 6.90
C GLN A 228 -9.06 -6.72 5.61
N VAL A 229 -8.18 -6.64 4.62
CA VAL A 229 -8.35 -7.32 3.32
C VAL A 229 -8.33 -8.83 3.52
N ALA A 230 -7.44 -9.37 4.37
CA ALA A 230 -7.37 -10.79 4.70
C ALA A 230 -8.67 -11.32 5.33
N VAL A 231 -9.22 -10.64 6.35
CA VAL A 231 -10.46 -11.07 7.02
C VAL A 231 -11.66 -11.09 6.08
N GLN A 232 -11.66 -10.25 5.05
CA GLN A 232 -12.77 -10.16 4.09
C GLN A 232 -12.74 -11.23 2.99
N ARG A 233 -11.65 -12.01 2.84
CA ARG A 233 -11.47 -12.96 1.73
C ARG A 233 -12.60 -14.00 1.62
N PRO A 234 -13.07 -14.66 2.71
CA PRO A 234 -14.15 -15.63 2.59
C PRO A 234 -15.45 -15.02 2.08
N ALA A 235 -15.77 -13.79 2.51
CA ALA A 235 -16.97 -13.07 2.07
C ALA A 235 -16.83 -12.54 0.64
N ALA A 236 -15.64 -12.09 0.24
CA ALA A 236 -15.36 -11.67 -1.13
C ALA A 236 -15.54 -12.84 -2.11
N LEU A 237 -15.11 -14.05 -1.73
CA LEU A 237 -15.24 -15.24 -2.56
C LEU A 237 -16.68 -15.63 -2.87
N VAL A 238 -17.63 -15.39 -1.95
CA VAL A 238 -19.06 -15.61 -2.20
C VAL A 238 -19.57 -14.77 -3.38
N ARG A 239 -18.99 -13.58 -3.62
CA ARG A 239 -19.36 -12.72 -4.76
C ARG A 239 -18.92 -13.30 -6.09
N PHE A 240 -17.95 -14.21 -6.08
CA PHE A 240 -17.47 -14.95 -7.26
C PHE A 240 -18.10 -16.34 -7.37
N GLY A 241 -19.06 -16.68 -6.51
CA GLY A 241 -19.77 -17.95 -6.56
C GLY A 241 -20.43 -18.16 -7.92
N GLY A 242 -20.32 -19.39 -8.43
CA GLY A 242 -20.80 -19.79 -9.75
C GLY A 242 -19.74 -19.73 -10.84
N THR A 243 -18.61 -19.03 -10.63
CA THR A 243 -17.48 -19.07 -11.58
C THR A 243 -16.89 -20.48 -11.68
N GLU A 244 -16.98 -21.26 -10.61
CA GLU A 244 -16.50 -22.63 -10.56
C GLU A 244 -17.43 -23.64 -11.25
N GLN A 245 -18.66 -23.25 -11.56
CA GLN A 245 -19.72 -24.14 -12.03
C GLN A 245 -19.35 -24.95 -13.27
N PRO A 246 -18.70 -24.38 -14.31
CA PRO A 246 -18.28 -25.16 -15.48
C PRO A 246 -17.34 -26.32 -15.13
N PHE A 247 -16.48 -26.15 -14.13
CA PHE A 247 -15.53 -27.18 -13.71
C PHE A 247 -16.20 -28.27 -12.86
N LEU A 248 -17.17 -27.90 -12.03
CA LEU A 248 -18.01 -28.87 -11.31
C LEU A 248 -18.78 -29.76 -12.30
N GLU A 249 -19.33 -29.18 -13.35
CA GLU A 249 -20.03 -29.92 -14.40
C GLU A 249 -19.08 -30.79 -15.24
N GLY A 250 -17.89 -30.27 -15.56
CA GLY A 250 -16.82 -31.04 -16.22
C GLY A 250 -16.46 -32.29 -15.43
N PHE A 251 -16.22 -32.12 -14.12
CA PHE A 251 -15.93 -33.24 -13.21
C PHE A 251 -17.06 -34.28 -13.17
N LYS A 252 -18.32 -33.86 -13.12
CA LYS A 252 -19.47 -34.79 -13.09
C LYS A 252 -19.61 -35.60 -14.38
N ARG A 253 -19.19 -35.03 -15.53
CA ARG A 253 -19.23 -35.72 -16.83
C ARG A 253 -18.05 -36.68 -16.98
N GLU A 254 -16.87 -36.22 -16.58
CA GLU A 254 -15.59 -36.93 -16.72
C GLU A 254 -14.79 -36.83 -15.41
N PRO A 255 -15.07 -37.70 -14.43
CA PRO A 255 -14.30 -37.79 -13.21
C PRO A 255 -12.95 -38.40 -13.57
N ALA A 256 -11.94 -37.54 -13.71
CA ALA A 256 -10.57 -37.93 -14.02
C ALA A 256 -9.99 -38.91 -12.98
#